data_AF-A0A6L4AJN6-F1
#
_entry.id   AF-A0A6L4AJN6-F1
#
_cell.length_a   1.000
_cell.length_b   1.000
_cell.length_c   1.000
_cell.angle_alpha   90.00
_cell.angle_beta   90.00
_cell.angle_gamma   90.00
#
_symmetry.space_group_name_H-M   'P 1'
#
loop_
_entity.id
_entity.type
_entity.pdbx_description
1 polymer ?
#
loop_
_entity_poly.entity_id
_entity_poly.type
_entity_poly.pdbx_seq_one_letter_code
_entity_poly.pdbx_strand_id
1 'polypeptide(L)'
;MDSRSKRSATRMVLVYEAIGFAAIIAIIWLDEILDLPAVILNAQPTPVNWQESLFESGIIFILGWVILHFTSRIMQRMKYLEGTLYVCASCKKIRDPDKNWHAMEAFINGKGDVRFSHGICPECAEKLYPDFNPYKAMAAKNLNEHKY
;
A
#
# COMPACT_ATOMS: atom_id res chain seq x y z
N MET A 1 11.98 -9.42 6.56
CA MET A 1 11.06 -8.69 7.47
C MET A 1 10.20 -9.70 8.22
N ASP A 2 10.26 -9.74 9.55
CA ASP A 2 9.61 -10.75 10.40
C ASP A 2 8.07 -10.59 10.47
N SER A 3 7.34 -11.70 10.58
CA SER A 3 5.88 -11.77 10.76
C SER A 3 5.37 -10.93 11.94
N ARG A 4 6.20 -10.75 12.97
CA ARG A 4 5.94 -9.93 14.16
C ARG A 4 5.88 -8.44 13.84
N SER A 5 6.76 -7.96 12.95
CA SER A 5 6.80 -6.57 12.46
C SER A 5 5.59 -6.24 11.58
N LYS A 6 5.08 -7.21 10.81
CA LYS A 6 3.85 -7.02 10.00
C LYS A 6 2.60 -6.88 10.87
N ARG A 7 2.48 -7.66 11.95
CA ARG A 7 1.40 -7.50 12.94
C ARG A 7 1.52 -6.17 13.67
N SER A 8 2.74 -5.71 14.00
CA SER A 8 2.92 -4.42 14.66
C SER A 8 2.56 -3.25 13.74
N ALA A 9 2.90 -3.29 12.45
CA ALA A 9 2.53 -2.24 11.49
C ALA A 9 1.00 -2.14 11.31
N THR A 10 0.30 -3.27 11.11
CA THR A 10 -1.18 -3.25 11.02
C THR A 10 -1.81 -2.73 12.31
N ARG A 11 -1.33 -3.18 13.46
CA ARG A 11 -1.84 -2.73 14.77
C ARG A 11 -1.58 -1.25 15.00
N MET A 12 -0.42 -0.74 14.56
CA MET A 12 -0.06 0.66 14.69
C MET A 12 -1.02 1.56 13.90
N VAL A 13 -1.30 1.22 12.63
CA VAL A 13 -2.27 1.98 11.81
C VAL A 13 -3.65 2.00 12.45
N LEU A 14 -4.16 0.85 12.88
CA LEU A 14 -5.48 0.75 13.52
C LEU A 14 -5.57 1.56 14.83
N VAL A 15 -4.48 1.63 15.60
CA VAL A 15 -4.41 2.43 16.83
C VAL A 15 -4.46 3.92 16.51
N TYR A 16 -3.72 4.39 15.50
CA TYR A 16 -3.75 5.79 15.09
C TYR A 16 -5.14 6.21 14.55
N GLU A 17 -5.77 5.38 13.74
CA GLU A 17 -7.14 5.62 13.26
C GLU A 17 -8.13 5.71 14.44
N ALA A 18 -8.06 4.76 15.39
CA ALA A 18 -8.91 4.77 16.57
C ALA A 18 -8.70 6.01 17.45
N ILE A 19 -7.44 6.43 17.65
CA ILE A 19 -7.11 7.66 18.38
C ILE A 19 -7.68 8.88 17.65
N GLY A 20 -7.57 8.94 16.32
CA GLY A 20 -8.12 10.03 15.52
C GLY A 20 -9.63 10.19 15.67
N PHE A 21 -10.40 9.09 15.52
CA PHE A 21 -11.85 9.14 15.73
C PHE A 21 -12.23 9.49 17.17
N ALA A 22 -11.51 8.96 18.16
CA ALA A 22 -11.72 9.31 19.56
C ALA A 22 -11.45 10.80 19.85
N ALA A 23 -10.40 11.37 19.23
CA ALA A 23 -10.08 12.79 19.36
C ALA A 23 -11.15 13.68 18.72
N ILE A 24 -11.69 13.31 17.55
CA ILE A 24 -12.79 14.05 16.91
C ILE A 24 -14.02 14.05 17.81
N ILE A 25 -14.42 12.89 18.35
CA ILE A 25 -15.54 12.79 19.28
C ILE A 25 -15.28 13.68 20.51
N ALA A 26 -14.07 13.61 21.10
CA ALA A 26 -13.72 14.44 22.24
C ALA A 26 -13.79 15.95 21.95
N ILE A 27 -13.41 16.38 20.75
CA ILE A 27 -13.50 17.79 20.32
C ILE A 27 -14.97 18.23 20.21
N ILE A 28 -15.85 17.39 19.66
CA ILE A 28 -17.29 17.70 19.55
C ILE A 28 -17.92 17.88 20.94
N TRP A 29 -17.62 16.97 21.86
CA TRP A 29 -18.10 17.10 23.24
C TRP A 29 -17.50 18.30 23.98
N LEU A 30 -16.26 18.67 23.64
CA LEU A 30 -15.60 19.85 24.21
C LEU A 30 -16.24 21.15 23.70
N ASP A 31 -16.58 21.21 22.41
CA ASP A 31 -17.27 22.35 21.79
C ASP A 31 -18.63 22.59 22.45
N GLU A 32 -19.40 21.52 22.66
CA GLU A 32 -20.70 21.54 23.34
C GLU A 32 -20.62 22.03 24.80
N ILE A 33 -19.58 21.62 25.54
CA ILE A 33 -19.42 22.00 26.96
C ILE A 33 -18.92 23.44 27.11
N LEU A 34 -18.04 23.89 26.22
CA LEU A 34 -17.41 25.20 26.30
C LEU A 34 -18.18 26.29 25.56
N ASP A 35 -19.19 25.95 24.76
CA ASP A 35 -19.94 26.87 23.88
C ASP A 35 -18.96 27.77 23.11
N LEU A 36 -18.00 27.14 22.39
CA LEU A 36 -16.93 27.87 21.69
C LEU A 36 -17.46 29.00 20.79
N PRO A 37 -18.62 28.89 20.10
CA PRO A 37 -19.19 30.00 19.35
C PRO A 37 -19.50 31.23 20.23
N ALA A 38 -20.01 31.02 21.45
CA ALA A 38 -20.28 32.10 22.37
C ALA A 38 -18.97 32.72 22.91
N VAL A 39 -17.97 31.88 23.24
CA VAL A 39 -16.70 32.33 23.83
C VAL A 39 -15.76 32.99 22.81
N ILE A 40 -15.71 32.50 21.58
CA ILE A 40 -14.76 32.96 20.55
C ILE A 40 -15.39 34.00 19.62
N LEU A 41 -16.68 33.87 19.29
CA LEU A 41 -17.37 34.71 18.31
C LEU A 41 -18.37 35.68 18.93
N ASN A 42 -18.49 35.72 20.26
CA ASN A 42 -19.42 36.59 20.99
C ASN A 42 -20.89 36.41 20.51
N ALA A 43 -21.22 35.22 20.03
CA ALA A 43 -22.58 34.87 19.60
C ALA A 43 -23.54 34.76 20.80
N GLN A 44 -24.84 34.66 20.53
CA GLN A 44 -25.82 34.42 21.60
C GLN A 44 -25.57 33.03 22.21
N PRO A 45 -25.62 32.89 23.55
CA PRO A 45 -25.36 31.63 24.22
C PRO A 45 -26.40 30.60 23.80
N THR A 46 -25.94 29.42 23.39
CA THR A 46 -26.81 28.34 22.94
C THR A 46 -27.01 27.33 24.07
N PRO A 47 -28.24 26.78 24.26
CA PRO A 47 -28.47 25.79 25.30
C PRO A 47 -27.86 24.44 24.88
N VAL A 48 -27.23 23.76 25.85
CA VAL A 48 -26.60 22.44 25.64
C VAL A 48 -27.62 21.45 25.07
N ASN A 49 -27.38 20.98 23.84
CA ASN A 49 -28.21 20.06 23.07
C ASN A 49 -27.52 18.70 22.85
N TRP A 50 -27.37 17.95 23.93
CA TRP A 50 -26.92 16.56 24.04
C TRP A 50 -27.44 15.61 22.94
N GLN A 51 -28.63 15.85 22.37
CA GLN A 51 -29.20 15.03 21.30
C GLN A 51 -28.38 15.15 20.01
N GLU A 52 -27.98 16.37 19.65
CA GLU A 52 -27.19 16.68 18.46
C GLU A 52 -25.79 16.06 18.55
N SER A 53 -25.10 16.28 19.68
CA SER A 53 -23.78 15.71 19.93
C SER A 53 -23.80 14.17 19.96
N LEU A 54 -24.91 13.56 20.42
CA LEU A 54 -25.11 12.10 20.38
C LEU A 54 -25.26 11.58 18.95
N PHE A 55 -26.05 12.26 18.10
CA PHE A 55 -26.22 11.86 16.70
C PHE A 55 -24.92 11.97 15.91
N GLU A 56 -24.18 13.06 16.08
CA GLU A 56 -22.88 13.25 15.43
C GLU A 56 -21.86 12.20 15.87
N SER A 57 -21.76 11.95 17.18
CA SER A 57 -20.89 10.90 17.74
C SER A 57 -21.25 9.52 17.19
N GLY A 58 -22.55 9.24 17.03
CA GLY A 58 -23.05 7.99 16.43
C GLY A 58 -22.61 7.82 14.98
N ILE A 59 -22.71 8.87 14.16
CA ILE A 59 -22.27 8.87 12.75
C ILE A 59 -20.76 8.65 12.66
N ILE A 60 -19.97 9.35 13.48
CA ILE A 60 -18.51 9.23 13.49
C ILE A 60 -18.08 7.83 13.94
N PHE A 61 -18.77 7.24 14.91
CA PHE A 61 -18.51 5.87 15.34
C PHE A 61 -18.77 4.86 14.21
N ILE A 62 -19.88 5.00 13.48
CA ILE A 62 -20.21 4.13 12.35
C ILE A 62 -19.18 4.30 11.22
N LEU A 63 -18.84 5.53 10.84
CA LEU A 63 -17.81 5.81 9.83
C LEU A 63 -16.45 5.28 10.26
N GLY A 64 -16.07 5.49 11.52
CA GLY A 64 -14.83 4.99 12.10
C GLY A 64 -14.77 3.47 12.08
N TRP A 65 -15.86 2.79 12.43
CA TRP A 65 -15.98 1.33 12.33
C TRP A 65 -15.78 0.83 10.90
N VAL A 66 -16.45 1.46 9.92
CA VAL A 66 -16.32 1.10 8.50
C VAL A 66 -14.88 1.30 8.01
N ILE A 67 -14.25 2.42 8.36
CA ILE A 67 -12.86 2.72 7.97
C ILE A 67 -11.90 1.69 8.59
N LEU A 68 -11.99 1.43 9.91
CA LEU A 68 -11.17 0.43 10.59
C LEU A 68 -11.33 -0.98 9.97
N HIS A 69 -12.58 -1.35 9.64
CA HIS A 69 -12.86 -2.63 8.98
C HIS A 69 -12.21 -2.71 7.60
N PHE A 70 -12.36 -1.66 6.79
CA PHE A 70 -11.83 -1.61 5.43
C PHE A 70 -10.29 -1.56 5.40
N THR A 71 -9.67 -0.72 6.24
CA THR A 71 -8.21 -0.63 6.39
C THR A 71 -7.62 -1.98 6.80
N SER A 72 -8.26 -2.68 7.74
CA SER A 72 -7.83 -4.03 8.15
C SER A 72 -7.85 -5.03 6.97
N ARG A 73 -8.87 -4.97 6.10
CA ARG A 73 -8.97 -5.83 4.91
C ARG A 73 -7.89 -5.52 3.88
N ILE A 74 -7.58 -4.25 3.65
CA ILE A 74 -6.51 -3.83 2.74
C ILE A 74 -5.15 -4.31 3.25
N MET A 75 -4.85 -4.08 4.53
CA MET A 75 -3.58 -4.48 5.15
C MET A 75 -3.39 -6.00 5.14
N GLN A 76 -4.47 -6.79 5.18
CA GLN A 76 -4.38 -8.24 4.99
C GLN A 76 -3.96 -8.64 3.56
N ARG A 77 -4.44 -7.94 2.53
CA ARG A 77 -4.08 -8.21 1.13
C ARG A 77 -2.63 -7.83 0.82
N MET A 78 -2.13 -6.74 1.39
CA MET A 78 -0.76 -6.28 1.18
C MET A 78 0.32 -7.20 1.79
N LYS A 79 -0.03 -8.07 2.76
CA LYS A 79 0.94 -8.97 3.42
C LYS A 79 1.66 -9.95 2.49
N TYR A 80 1.18 -10.10 1.25
CA TYR A 80 1.63 -11.13 0.32
C TYR A 80 2.91 -10.80 -0.47
N LEU A 81 3.38 -9.54 -0.51
CA LEU A 81 4.50 -9.15 -1.37
C LEU A 81 5.89 -9.14 -0.70
N GLU A 82 5.98 -9.27 0.63
CA GLU A 82 7.25 -9.05 1.35
C GLU A 82 7.81 -10.35 1.96
N GLY A 83 8.23 -11.28 1.10
CA GLY A 83 8.99 -12.46 1.50
C GLY A 83 10.41 -12.40 0.96
N THR A 84 11.41 -12.78 1.76
CA THR A 84 12.77 -13.03 1.25
C THR A 84 12.75 -14.34 0.47
N LEU A 85 12.96 -14.26 -0.85
CA LEU A 85 13.09 -15.44 -1.69
C LEU A 85 14.52 -15.95 -1.63
N TYR A 86 14.69 -17.22 -1.30
CA TYR A 86 15.98 -17.89 -1.37
C TYR A 86 16.19 -18.38 -2.81
N VAL A 87 17.19 -17.83 -3.49
CA VAL A 87 17.55 -18.19 -4.87
C VAL A 87 18.86 -18.96 -4.87
N CYS A 88 18.92 -20.07 -5.60
CA CYS A 88 20.16 -20.84 -5.76
C CYS A 88 21.17 -20.00 -6.54
N ALA A 89 22.37 -19.81 -6.00
CA ALA A 89 23.42 -19.02 -6.66
C ALA A 89 23.84 -19.60 -8.03
N SER A 90 23.82 -20.92 -8.16
CA SER A 90 24.25 -21.65 -9.37
C SER A 90 23.14 -21.73 -10.42
N CYS A 91 21.99 -22.34 -10.10
CA CYS A 91 20.94 -22.62 -11.08
C CYS A 91 19.76 -21.64 -11.07
N LYS A 92 19.78 -20.62 -10.20
CA LYS A 92 18.73 -19.58 -10.06
C LYS A 92 17.32 -20.08 -9.75
N LYS A 93 17.15 -21.35 -9.36
CA LYS A 93 15.89 -21.88 -8.83
C LYS A 93 15.52 -21.19 -7.51
N ILE A 94 14.23 -21.05 -7.26
CA ILE A 94 13.68 -20.46 -6.03
C ILE A 94 13.28 -21.57 -5.07
N ARG A 95 13.68 -21.45 -3.79
CA ARG A 95 13.24 -22.37 -2.74
C ARG A 95 11.91 -21.89 -2.13
N ASP A 96 10.92 -22.78 -2.10
CA ASP A 96 9.65 -22.51 -1.44
C ASP A 96 9.74 -22.72 0.10
N PRO A 97 8.67 -22.38 0.86
CA PRO A 97 8.62 -22.64 2.30
C PRO A 97 8.69 -24.14 2.67
N ASP A 98 8.22 -25.02 1.77
CA ASP A 98 8.20 -26.48 1.94
C ASP A 98 9.55 -27.14 1.57
N LYS A 99 10.58 -26.31 1.32
CA LYS A 99 11.96 -26.69 0.98
C LYS A 99 12.13 -27.32 -0.42
N ASN A 100 11.14 -27.22 -1.30
CA ASN A 100 11.26 -27.63 -2.69
C ASN A 100 11.87 -26.52 -3.56
N TRP A 101 12.53 -26.92 -4.64
CA TRP A 101 13.17 -26.02 -5.59
C TRP A 101 12.38 -25.94 -6.88
N HIS A 102 11.96 -24.73 -7.23
CA HIS A 102 11.17 -24.47 -8.43
C HIS A 102 11.94 -23.60 -9.41
N ALA A 103 11.68 -23.79 -10.71
CA ALA A 103 12.09 -22.82 -11.71
C ALA A 103 11.43 -21.46 -11.39
N MET A 104 12.14 -20.37 -11.66
CA MET A 104 11.70 -19.03 -11.29
C MET A 104 10.36 -18.66 -11.95
N GLU A 105 10.21 -19.02 -13.22
CA GLU A 105 9.01 -18.81 -14.01
C GLU A 105 7.82 -19.57 -13.41
N ALA A 106 8.02 -20.85 -13.07
CA ALA A 106 6.99 -21.69 -12.46
C ALA A 106 6.57 -21.18 -11.08
N PHE A 107 7.54 -20.73 -10.28
CA PHE A 107 7.29 -20.20 -8.94
C PHE A 107 6.51 -18.88 -8.96
N ILE A 108 6.83 -17.98 -9.89
CA ILE A 108 6.18 -16.67 -10.02
C ILE A 108 4.79 -16.82 -10.65
N ASN A 109 4.65 -17.63 -11.72
CA ASN A 109 3.34 -17.94 -12.32
C ASN A 109 2.39 -18.61 -11.32
N GLY A 110 2.90 -19.48 -10.45
CA GLY A 110 2.09 -20.12 -9.41
C GLY A 110 1.62 -19.16 -8.31
N LYS A 111 2.20 -17.95 -8.21
CA LYS A 111 1.91 -16.97 -7.15
C LYS A 111 1.31 -15.65 -7.65
N GLY A 112 1.21 -15.44 -8.96
CA GLY A 112 0.64 -14.23 -9.55
C GLY A 112 0.37 -14.38 -11.04
N ASP A 113 -0.45 -13.49 -11.59
CA ASP A 113 -0.78 -13.47 -13.01
C ASP A 113 0.28 -12.69 -13.80
N VAL A 114 1.48 -13.25 -13.86
CA VAL A 114 2.62 -12.69 -14.60
C VAL A 114 2.85 -13.51 -15.86
N ARG A 115 3.14 -12.85 -16.98
CA ARG A 115 3.53 -13.54 -18.22
C ARG A 115 5.01 -13.33 -18.48
N PHE A 116 5.74 -14.41 -18.69
CA PHE A 116 7.16 -14.35 -19.06
C PHE A 116 7.30 -14.28 -20.57
N SER A 117 8.00 -13.25 -21.05
CA SER A 117 8.53 -13.20 -22.41
C SER A 117 10.03 -13.43 -22.38
N HIS A 118 10.55 -14.19 -23.34
CA HIS A 118 11.99 -14.35 -23.50
C HIS A 118 12.53 -13.20 -24.35
N GLY A 119 13.39 -12.38 -23.76
CA GLY A 119 14.13 -11.32 -24.45
C GLY A 119 15.64 -11.52 -24.25
N ILE A 120 16.44 -10.84 -25.07
CA ILE A 120 17.89 -10.80 -24.94
C ILE A 120 18.29 -9.39 -24.48
N CYS A 121 19.11 -9.25 -23.43
CA CYS A 121 19.52 -7.90 -23.02
C CYS A 121 20.50 -7.28 -24.03
N PRO A 122 20.67 -5.95 -24.05
CA PRO A 122 21.57 -5.28 -24.99
C PRO A 122 23.02 -5.80 -24.94
N GLU A 123 23.53 -6.09 -23.74
CA GLU A 123 24.87 -6.64 -23.53
C GLU A 123 25.03 -8.03 -24.17
N CYS A 124 24.06 -8.93 -23.96
CA CYS A 124 24.06 -10.26 -24.57
C CYS A 124 23.87 -10.18 -26.08
N ALA A 125 23.03 -9.27 -26.58
CA ALA A 125 22.82 -9.07 -28.00
C ALA A 125 24.12 -8.60 -28.68
N GLU A 126 24.86 -7.68 -28.06
CA GLU A 126 26.16 -7.23 -28.59
C GLU A 126 27.22 -8.34 -28.58
N LYS A 127 27.26 -9.14 -27.52
CA LYS A 127 28.24 -10.22 -27.39
C LYS A 127 27.97 -11.41 -28.32
N LEU A 128 26.70 -11.81 -28.46
CA LEU A 128 26.31 -13.02 -29.19
C LEU A 128 25.94 -12.73 -30.65
N TYR A 129 25.41 -11.54 -30.94
CA TYR A 129 24.89 -11.15 -32.24
C TYR A 129 25.29 -9.71 -32.60
N PRO A 130 26.59 -9.38 -32.64
CA PRO A 130 27.07 -8.01 -32.85
C PRO A 130 26.54 -7.38 -34.14
N ASP A 131 26.42 -8.17 -35.21
CA ASP A 131 25.96 -7.73 -36.54
C ASP A 131 24.43 -7.64 -36.66
N PHE A 132 23.69 -8.39 -35.84
CA PHE A 132 22.24 -8.43 -35.82
C PHE A 132 21.65 -7.82 -34.54
N ASN A 133 22.41 -6.94 -33.87
CA ASN A 133 21.98 -6.37 -32.60
C ASN A 133 20.76 -5.44 -32.81
N PRO A 134 19.55 -5.84 -32.37
CA PRO A 134 18.32 -5.08 -32.63
C PRO A 134 18.34 -3.70 -31.94
N TYR A 135 19.14 -3.55 -30.88
CA TYR A 135 19.27 -2.30 -30.13
C TYR A 135 20.08 -1.23 -30.88
N LYS A 136 21.02 -1.61 -31.76
CA LYS A 136 21.79 -0.66 -32.58
C LYS A 136 20.91 0.00 -33.65
N ALA A 137 20.02 -0.76 -34.27
CA ALA A 137 19.08 -0.25 -35.27
C ALA A 137 18.05 0.72 -34.66
N MET A 138 17.57 0.44 -33.44
CA MET A 138 16.67 1.34 -32.71
C MET A 138 17.34 2.67 -32.32
N ALA A 139 18.59 2.63 -31.84
CA ALA A 139 19.34 3.84 -31.51
C ALA A 139 19.54 4.75 -32.73
N ALA A 140 19.86 4.18 -33.89
CA ALA A 140 20.01 4.93 -35.14
C ALA A 140 18.68 5.56 -35.62
N LYS A 141 17.54 4.90 -35.36
CA LYS A 141 16.21 5.42 -35.74
C LYS A 141 15.77 6.59 -34.84
N ASN A 142 15.96 6.48 -33.53
CA ASN A 142 15.62 7.53 -32.57
C ASN A 142 16.42 8.84 -32.79
N LEU A 143 17.67 8.73 -33.25
CA LEU A 143 18.50 9.88 -33.64
C LEU A 143 17.95 10.64 -34.86
N ASN A 144 17.25 9.95 -35.77
CA ASN A 144 16.68 10.55 -36.97
C ASN A 144 15.29 11.17 -36.72
N GLU A 145 14.52 10.65 -35.74
CA GLU A 145 13.17 11.14 -35.41
C GLU A 145 13.20 12.45 -34.59
N HIS A 146 14.27 12.73 -33.83
CA HIS A 146 14.45 14.01 -33.13
C HIS A 146 15.04 15.14 -34.00
N LYS A 147 15.24 14.88 -35.29
CA LYS A 147 15.87 15.82 -36.23
C LYS A 147 14.87 16.51 -37.16
N TYR A 148 13.56 16.29 -36.94
CA TYR A 148 12.45 16.90 -37.67
C TYR A 148 11.47 17.55 -36.70
#